data_AF-A0A935Z7Q2-F1
#
_entry.id   AF-A0A935Z7Q2-F1
#
_cell.length_a   1.000
_cell.length_b   1.000
_cell.length_c   1.000
_cell.angle_alpha   90.00
_cell.angle_beta   90.00
_cell.angle_gamma   90.00
#
_symmetry.space_group_name_H-M   'P 1'
#
loop_
_entity.id
_entity.type
_entity.pdbx_description
1 polymer ?
#
loop_
_entity_poly.entity_id
_entity_poly.type
_entity_poly.pdbx_seq_one_letter_code
_entity_poly.pdbx_strand_id
1 'polypeptide(L)'
;MTPALPLDSSFGPRAHHDLSRRELVSVALGAGLAAACSSDDALAPETEEMASREAKAAYPKLSPTTIKGTYGRTLPDGKTGRYQVAYVGEKSTPAGTFHRYRSTRSGAASGAELWVNPKGKGVFELGGAEFSSENAAALKVASPATITLAAPVVVDLGAPVGVPQAATARGDVALAGKPVVSAEAKGTYTVVARGVSVEGPQGLVVAGCTQVRIEAEVPIFFGATSLGLTAEIWYSETLGVVRGDLGGPLAGFGWGVKGSRGSHELGDGYVSVEAMDIVGKGASASFELSTREAHGVKDADKDSHAKMLVELRWADDAMAKTDKRPSIDPVFGTDTGMYSATLEQVPVSFLHPEENGKGYVYWYYYVDQAAKNQPVNGIEYHAGVRYDSSFSPLRVTARIVYKKV
;
A
#
# COMPACT_ATOMS: atom_id res chain seq x y z
N MET A 1 9.83 26.90 -49.56
CA MET A 1 8.51 27.07 -48.92
C MET A 1 7.87 25.70 -48.82
N THR A 2 7.95 25.09 -47.65
CA THR A 2 7.48 23.73 -47.36
C THR A 2 6.04 23.84 -46.85
N PRO A 3 5.08 23.01 -47.32
CA PRO A 3 3.71 23.11 -46.85
C PRO A 3 3.60 22.55 -45.43
N ALA A 4 2.86 23.24 -44.57
CA ALA A 4 2.56 22.81 -43.22
C ALA A 4 1.67 21.55 -43.24
N LEU A 5 2.07 20.54 -42.47
CA LEU A 5 1.26 19.36 -42.19
C LEU A 5 0.02 19.75 -41.36
N PRO A 6 -1.14 19.09 -41.54
CA PRO A 6 -2.32 19.38 -40.77
C PRO A 6 -2.16 18.90 -39.31
N LEU A 7 -2.52 19.78 -38.37
CA LEU A 7 -2.73 19.45 -36.96
C LEU A 7 -3.84 18.40 -36.88
N ASP A 8 -3.48 17.17 -36.56
CA ASP A 8 -4.41 16.07 -36.31
C ASP A 8 -5.16 16.35 -35.00
N SER A 9 -6.40 16.85 -35.12
CA SER A 9 -7.32 17.18 -34.03
C SER A 9 -8.20 15.98 -33.63
N SER A 10 -7.63 14.77 -33.63
CA SER A 10 -8.39 13.52 -33.50
C SER A 10 -8.82 13.14 -32.08
N PHE A 11 -8.56 13.95 -31.05
CA PHE A 11 -9.25 13.79 -29.77
C PHE A 11 -10.64 14.47 -29.83
N GLY A 12 -11.63 13.73 -30.32
CA GLY A 12 -13.00 14.26 -30.44
C GLY A 12 -13.64 14.67 -29.09
N PRO A 13 -14.75 15.44 -29.11
CA PRO A 13 -15.45 15.89 -27.90
C PRO A 13 -15.89 14.77 -26.95
N ARG A 14 -16.14 13.57 -27.50
CA ARG A 14 -16.46 12.36 -26.72
C ARG A 14 -15.26 11.83 -25.92
N ALA A 15 -14.06 11.84 -26.49
CA ALA A 15 -12.85 11.42 -25.77
C ALA A 15 -12.51 12.38 -24.62
N HIS A 16 -12.72 13.69 -24.82
CA HIS A 16 -12.59 14.70 -23.77
C HIS A 16 -13.67 14.54 -22.68
N HIS A 17 -14.91 14.22 -23.04
CA HIS A 17 -15.98 13.97 -22.06
C HIS A 17 -15.78 12.67 -21.28
N ASP A 18 -15.30 11.60 -21.92
CA ASP A 18 -15.03 10.32 -21.25
C ASP A 18 -13.78 10.42 -20.36
N LEU A 19 -12.72 11.13 -20.75
CA LEU A 19 -11.55 11.34 -19.88
C LEU A 19 -11.82 12.29 -18.71
N SER A 20 -12.54 13.40 -18.92
CA SER A 20 -12.92 14.30 -17.83
C SER A 20 -13.88 13.64 -16.84
N ARG A 21 -14.80 12.77 -17.32
CA ARG A 21 -15.57 11.86 -16.47
C ARG A 21 -14.64 10.89 -15.75
N ARG A 22 -13.69 10.25 -16.43
CA ARG A 22 -12.75 9.30 -15.79
C ARG A 22 -11.88 9.94 -14.71
N GLU A 23 -11.43 11.18 -14.90
CA GLU A 23 -10.65 11.91 -13.89
C GLU A 23 -11.51 12.34 -12.70
N LEU A 24 -12.72 12.87 -12.91
CA LEU A 24 -13.68 13.21 -11.83
C LEU A 24 -14.18 11.98 -11.06
N VAL A 25 -14.24 10.84 -11.72
CA VAL A 25 -14.71 9.59 -11.16
C VAL A 25 -13.58 8.85 -10.45
N SER A 26 -12.33 9.08 -10.87
CA SER A 26 -11.15 8.78 -10.06
C SER A 26 -11.16 9.55 -8.73
N VAL A 27 -11.80 10.74 -8.66
CA VAL A 27 -12.02 11.50 -7.41
C VAL A 27 -13.05 10.79 -6.50
N ALA A 28 -14.13 10.24 -7.07
CA ALA A 28 -15.17 9.56 -6.31
C ALA A 28 -14.80 8.12 -5.89
N LEU A 29 -13.99 7.42 -6.70
CA LEU A 29 -13.45 6.10 -6.36
C LEU A 29 -12.18 6.19 -5.51
N GLY A 30 -11.45 7.30 -5.61
CA GLY A 30 -10.43 7.73 -4.64
C GLY A 30 -10.93 7.65 -3.20
N ALA A 31 -12.21 8.00 -2.97
CA ALA A 31 -12.88 7.90 -1.68
C ALA A 31 -13.06 6.45 -1.16
N GLY A 32 -13.08 5.44 -2.04
CA GLY A 32 -13.00 4.02 -1.66
C GLY A 32 -11.56 3.48 -1.57
N LEU A 33 -10.58 4.27 -1.99
CA LEU A 33 -9.22 3.85 -2.32
C LEU A 33 -8.20 4.02 -1.20
N ALA A 34 -8.64 4.36 0.02
CA ALA A 34 -7.76 4.40 1.18
C ALA A 34 -8.44 4.08 2.52
N ALA A 35 -9.35 3.10 2.53
CA ALA A 35 -9.42 2.16 3.64
C ALA A 35 -8.15 1.28 3.74
N ALA A 36 -6.97 1.82 3.38
CA ALA A 36 -5.79 1.11 2.90
C ALA A 36 -4.50 1.63 3.53
N CYS A 37 -4.54 1.89 4.82
CA CYS A 37 -3.37 1.79 5.68
C CYS A 37 -3.91 1.19 6.97
N SER A 38 -3.51 -0.04 7.27
CA SER A 38 -3.79 -0.63 8.57
C SER A 38 -3.26 0.29 9.66
N SER A 39 -4.03 0.49 10.73
CA SER A 39 -3.55 0.66 12.09
C SER A 39 -4.73 0.38 13.03
N ASP A 40 -4.53 -0.39 14.09
CA ASP A 40 -5.49 -0.47 15.20
C ASP A 40 -5.15 0.68 16.16
N ASP A 41 -5.35 1.94 15.79
CA ASP A 41 -5.34 3.01 16.80
C ASP A 41 -6.74 3.16 17.39
N ALA A 42 -7.10 2.14 18.17
CA ALA A 42 -8.25 2.20 19.06
C ALA A 42 -7.99 1.48 20.39
N LEU A 43 -6.80 1.61 20.97
CA LEU A 43 -6.61 1.37 22.40
C LEU A 43 -5.66 2.42 23.01
N ALA A 44 -6.06 2.91 24.19
CA ALA A 44 -5.30 3.84 25.03
C ALA A 44 -3.95 3.21 25.51
N PRO A 45 -3.05 3.99 26.14
CA PRO A 45 -1.60 3.79 26.06
C PRO A 45 -1.10 2.45 26.61
N GLU A 46 -0.04 1.98 25.94
CA GLU A 46 1.08 1.18 26.45
C GLU A 46 0.77 0.25 27.64
N THR A 47 0.44 -0.99 27.32
CA THR A 47 0.71 -2.11 28.23
C THR A 47 1.84 -2.93 27.63
N GLU A 48 2.80 -3.36 28.46
CA GLU A 48 3.90 -4.26 28.06
C GLU A 48 3.40 -5.51 27.31
N GLU A 49 2.16 -5.91 27.54
CA GLU A 49 1.51 -7.05 26.90
C GLU A 49 1.16 -6.80 25.42
N MET A 50 0.76 -5.59 25.03
CA MET A 50 0.51 -5.25 23.62
C MET A 50 1.80 -5.13 22.83
N ALA A 51 2.81 -4.45 23.38
CA ALA A 51 4.16 -4.37 22.82
C ALA A 51 4.78 -5.77 22.62
N SER A 52 4.62 -6.66 23.61
CA SER A 52 5.05 -8.08 23.53
C SER A 52 4.29 -8.89 22.48
N ARG A 53 2.99 -8.59 22.23
CA ARG A 53 2.19 -9.24 21.19
C ARG A 53 2.50 -8.72 19.80
N GLU A 54 2.75 -7.43 19.62
CA GLU A 54 3.16 -6.83 18.35
C GLU A 54 4.60 -7.22 17.96
N ALA A 55 5.52 -7.29 18.92
CA ALA A 55 6.86 -7.84 18.70
C ALA A 55 6.82 -9.32 18.27
N LYS A 56 5.77 -10.06 18.65
CA LYS A 56 5.50 -11.45 18.25
C LYS A 56 4.56 -11.56 17.05
N ALA A 57 4.05 -10.44 16.52
CA ALA A 57 3.16 -10.46 15.37
C ALA A 57 3.94 -10.91 14.13
N ALA A 58 3.28 -11.75 13.34
CA ALA A 58 3.92 -12.41 12.22
C ALA A 58 4.32 -11.38 11.15
N TYR A 59 3.41 -10.48 10.77
CA TYR A 59 3.71 -9.18 10.16
C TYR A 59 2.94 -8.13 10.98
N PRO A 60 3.60 -7.23 11.73
CA PRO A 60 2.90 -6.26 12.55
C PRO A 60 2.05 -5.38 11.66
N LYS A 61 0.91 -4.97 12.23
CA LYS A 61 0.00 -4.05 11.55
C LYS A 61 0.78 -2.78 11.30
N LEU A 62 0.68 -2.23 10.10
CA LEU A 62 1.33 -0.96 9.81
C LEU A 62 0.83 0.09 10.82
N SER A 63 1.70 0.99 11.28
CA SER A 63 1.34 2.11 12.13
C SER A 63 1.26 3.39 11.29
N PRO A 64 0.48 4.42 11.68
CA PRO A 64 0.38 5.66 10.91
C PRO A 64 1.73 6.37 10.75
N THR A 65 2.71 6.13 11.63
CA THR A 65 3.90 6.97 11.73
C THR A 65 4.88 6.83 10.56
N THR A 66 4.93 5.71 9.82
CA THR A 66 6.03 5.51 8.85
C THR A 66 5.73 4.57 7.67
N ILE A 67 4.51 4.51 7.17
CA ILE A 67 4.17 3.63 6.03
C ILE A 67 4.68 4.22 4.70
N LYS A 68 5.40 3.41 3.92
CA LYS A 68 5.64 3.64 2.48
C LYS A 68 5.22 2.40 1.69
N GLY A 69 3.97 2.40 1.22
CA GLY A 69 3.50 1.39 0.26
C GLY A 69 3.99 1.73 -1.15
N THR A 70 4.52 0.75 -1.87
CA THR A 70 4.76 0.89 -3.32
C THR A 70 3.66 0.17 -4.08
N TYR A 71 3.01 0.90 -4.97
CA TYR A 71 1.91 0.38 -5.79
C TYR A 71 2.25 0.44 -7.28
N GLY A 72 1.78 -0.59 -7.99
CA GLY A 72 1.65 -0.60 -9.42
C GLY A 72 0.29 -0.10 -9.82
N ARG A 73 0.24 0.82 -10.77
CA ARG A 73 -1.01 1.21 -11.42
C ARG A 73 -0.88 0.94 -12.91
N THR A 74 -1.80 0.17 -13.46
CA THR A 74 -1.91 0.04 -14.92
C THR A 74 -2.54 1.32 -15.46
N LEU A 75 -1.80 1.99 -16.33
CA LEU A 75 -2.23 3.21 -17.02
C LEU A 75 -3.02 2.84 -18.29
N PRO A 76 -3.80 3.77 -18.86
CA PRO A 76 -4.60 3.51 -20.06
C PRO A 76 -3.79 3.10 -21.29
N ASP A 77 -2.50 3.42 -21.34
CA ASP A 77 -1.57 3.00 -22.39
C ASP A 77 -1.03 1.57 -22.19
N GLY A 78 -1.55 0.84 -21.19
CA GLY A 78 -1.13 -0.50 -20.81
C GLY A 78 0.16 -0.54 -19.98
N LYS A 79 0.84 0.58 -19.76
CA LYS A 79 2.07 0.62 -18.96
C LYS A 79 1.76 0.67 -17.48
N THR A 80 2.63 0.09 -16.65
CA THR A 80 2.49 0.16 -15.19
C THR A 80 3.31 1.32 -14.63
N GLY A 81 2.64 2.34 -14.09
CA GLY A 81 3.27 3.39 -13.30
C GLY A 81 3.59 2.92 -11.87
N ARG A 82 4.67 3.44 -11.27
CA ARG A 82 5.02 3.23 -9.85
C ARG A 82 4.53 4.41 -9.03
N TYR A 83 3.75 4.11 -7.99
CA TYR A 83 3.20 5.07 -7.05
C TYR A 83 3.68 4.75 -5.64
N GLN A 84 3.93 5.77 -4.84
CA GLN A 84 4.25 5.64 -3.43
C GLN A 84 3.09 6.18 -2.61
N VAL A 85 2.58 5.39 -1.68
CA VAL A 85 1.56 5.79 -0.72
C VAL A 85 2.22 5.95 0.64
N ALA A 86 2.03 7.10 1.27
CA ALA A 86 2.57 7.37 2.60
C ALA A 86 1.58 8.17 3.47
N TYR A 87 1.70 8.01 4.79
CA TYR A 87 1.08 8.94 5.73
C TYR A 87 1.76 10.30 5.65
N VAL A 88 0.97 11.37 5.64
CA VAL A 88 1.47 12.75 5.52
C VAL A 88 0.91 13.71 6.58
N GLY A 89 0.38 13.18 7.68
CA GLY A 89 -0.18 13.94 8.80
C GLY A 89 -1.70 13.81 8.89
N GLU A 90 -2.35 14.73 9.60
CA GLU A 90 -3.80 14.70 9.86
C GLU A 90 -4.53 15.85 9.16
N LYS A 91 -5.82 15.66 8.89
CA LYS A 91 -6.72 16.70 8.38
C LYS A 91 -7.99 16.77 9.20
N SER A 92 -8.32 17.97 9.68
CA SER A 92 -9.62 18.26 10.25
C SER A 92 -10.63 18.63 9.15
N THR A 93 -11.81 18.04 9.25
CA THR A 93 -12.97 18.24 8.37
C THR A 93 -14.22 18.38 9.25
N PRO A 94 -15.37 18.78 8.69
CA PRO A 94 -16.64 18.73 9.42
C PRO A 94 -17.00 17.32 9.95
N ALA A 95 -16.56 16.26 9.26
CA ALA A 95 -16.74 14.87 9.67
C ALA A 95 -15.82 14.43 10.83
N GLY A 96 -14.84 15.24 11.23
CA GLY A 96 -13.83 14.91 12.24
C GLY A 96 -12.39 15.10 11.76
N THR A 97 -11.44 14.67 12.59
CA THR A 97 -10.01 14.65 12.26
C THR A 97 -9.62 13.26 11.74
N PHE A 98 -8.92 13.21 10.61
CA PHE A 98 -8.57 11.98 9.91
C PHE A 98 -7.09 11.91 9.55
N HIS A 99 -6.51 10.71 9.54
CA HIS A 99 -5.17 10.49 8.99
C HIS A 99 -5.15 10.70 7.48
N ARG A 100 -4.13 11.41 6.97
CA ARG A 100 -3.96 11.72 5.55
C ARG A 100 -2.97 10.77 4.94
N TYR A 101 -3.43 10.02 3.95
CA TYR A 101 -2.59 9.13 3.15
C TYR A 101 -2.48 9.67 1.73
N ARG A 102 -1.26 9.94 1.30
CA ARG A 102 -0.98 10.52 -0.01
C ARG A 102 -0.28 9.51 -0.91
N SER A 103 -0.86 9.30 -2.08
CA SER A 103 -0.27 8.62 -3.22
C SER A 103 0.40 9.63 -4.15
N THR A 104 1.69 9.48 -4.39
CA THR A 104 2.45 10.28 -5.35
C THR A 104 3.09 9.41 -6.41
N ARG A 105 3.13 9.90 -7.64
CA ARG A 105 3.94 9.30 -8.70
C ARG A 105 5.34 9.89 -8.64
N SER A 106 6.36 9.04 -8.63
CA SER A 106 7.75 9.50 -8.66
C SER A 106 8.00 10.38 -9.89
N GLY A 107 8.51 11.60 -9.67
CA GLY A 107 8.83 12.56 -10.73
C GLY A 107 7.64 13.33 -11.34
N ALA A 108 6.44 13.27 -10.74
CA ALA A 108 5.25 13.95 -11.27
C ALA A 108 4.54 14.81 -10.21
N ALA A 109 3.84 15.86 -10.67
CA ALA A 109 3.00 16.73 -9.84
C ALA A 109 1.61 16.14 -9.53
N SER A 110 1.30 14.96 -10.08
CA SER A 110 0.04 14.24 -9.87
C SER A 110 0.06 13.42 -8.58
N GLY A 111 -1.05 13.41 -7.85
CA GLY A 111 -1.24 12.58 -6.67
C GLY A 111 -2.71 12.42 -6.28
N ALA A 112 -2.95 11.52 -5.35
CA ALA A 112 -4.23 11.39 -4.67
C ALA A 112 -3.97 11.42 -3.17
N GLU A 113 -4.87 12.01 -2.40
CA GLU A 113 -4.86 11.99 -0.95
C GLU A 113 -6.21 11.47 -0.47
N LEU A 114 -6.19 10.64 0.58
CA LEU A 114 -7.40 10.26 1.28
C LEU A 114 -7.27 10.51 2.77
N TRP A 115 -8.40 10.83 3.39
CA TRP A 115 -8.49 11.05 4.83
C TRP A 115 -9.30 9.92 5.45
N VAL A 116 -8.62 9.07 6.21
CA VAL A 116 -9.20 7.85 6.79
C VAL A 116 -8.73 7.62 8.21
N ASN A 117 -9.65 7.13 9.04
CA ASN A 117 -9.33 6.55 10.33
C ASN A 117 -9.68 5.06 10.31
N PRO A 118 -8.70 4.16 10.43
CA PRO A 118 -9.00 2.78 10.78
C PRO A 118 -9.51 2.72 12.23
N LYS A 119 -10.55 1.93 12.46
CA LYS A 119 -11.13 1.67 13.80
C LYS A 119 -10.83 0.26 14.31
N GLY A 120 -10.04 -0.47 13.53
CA GLY A 120 -9.66 -1.85 13.75
C GLY A 120 -10.66 -2.88 13.27
N LYS A 121 -10.23 -4.15 13.22
CA LYS A 121 -11.01 -5.32 12.74
C LYS A 121 -11.67 -5.13 11.36
N GLY A 122 -11.01 -4.40 10.46
CA GLY A 122 -11.55 -4.12 9.12
C GLY A 122 -12.66 -3.07 9.09
N VAL A 123 -12.77 -2.23 10.14
CA VAL A 123 -13.68 -1.08 10.17
C VAL A 123 -12.90 0.20 9.86
N PHE A 124 -13.43 1.05 8.99
CA PHE A 124 -12.81 2.32 8.58
C PHE A 124 -13.83 3.45 8.54
N GLU A 125 -13.38 4.64 8.89
CA GLU A 125 -14.11 5.88 8.65
C GLU A 125 -13.42 6.69 7.55
N LEU A 126 -14.20 7.12 6.57
CA LEU A 126 -13.76 7.99 5.48
C LEU A 126 -14.21 9.43 5.78
N GLY A 127 -13.30 10.39 5.70
CA GLY A 127 -13.56 11.82 5.89
C GLY A 127 -13.57 12.65 4.60
N GLY A 128 -12.95 12.14 3.54
CA GLY A 128 -12.85 12.84 2.25
C GLY A 128 -11.59 12.49 1.48
N ALA A 129 -11.43 13.12 0.31
CA ALA A 129 -10.35 12.85 -0.63
C ALA A 129 -9.87 14.14 -1.34
N GLU A 130 -8.65 14.13 -1.85
CA GLU A 130 -8.13 15.14 -2.77
C GLU A 130 -7.41 14.45 -3.94
N PHE A 131 -7.49 15.03 -5.13
CA PHE A 131 -6.86 14.50 -6.32
C PHE A 131 -6.25 15.60 -7.17
N SER A 132 -5.04 15.36 -7.65
CA SER A 132 -4.35 16.20 -8.63
C SER A 132 -3.84 15.35 -9.81
N SER A 133 -4.10 15.82 -11.03
CA SER A 133 -3.62 15.19 -12.26
C SER A 133 -2.66 16.13 -12.98
N GLU A 134 -1.53 15.60 -13.45
CA GLU A 134 -0.59 16.32 -14.31
C GLU A 134 -1.19 16.62 -15.70
N ASN A 135 -2.15 15.81 -16.13
CA ASN A 135 -2.87 16.00 -17.39
C ASN A 135 -3.99 17.03 -17.28
N ALA A 136 -4.35 17.48 -16.06
CA ALA A 136 -5.47 18.39 -15.86
C ALA A 136 -5.33 19.68 -16.68
N ALA A 137 -4.13 20.26 -16.75
CA ALA A 137 -3.87 21.46 -17.54
C ALA A 137 -4.01 21.22 -19.05
N ALA A 138 -3.44 20.12 -19.55
CA ALA A 138 -3.55 19.72 -20.97
C ALA A 138 -5.01 19.42 -21.37
N LEU A 139 -5.79 18.88 -20.42
CA LEU A 139 -7.19 18.52 -20.60
C LEU A 139 -8.16 19.66 -20.24
N LYS A 140 -7.65 20.81 -19.79
CA LYS A 140 -8.44 21.97 -19.32
C LYS A 140 -9.44 21.61 -18.21
N VAL A 141 -9.08 20.65 -17.36
CA VAL A 141 -9.84 20.24 -16.19
C VAL A 141 -9.31 20.98 -14.96
N ALA A 142 -10.21 21.45 -14.10
CA ALA A 142 -9.84 22.10 -12.85
C ALA A 142 -9.19 21.08 -11.89
N SER A 143 -8.02 21.42 -11.35
CA SER A 143 -7.24 20.58 -10.42
C SER A 143 -6.55 21.46 -9.37
N PRO A 144 -6.47 21.05 -8.09
CA PRO A 144 -6.98 19.80 -7.55
C PRO A 144 -8.52 19.75 -7.44
N ALA A 145 -9.04 18.53 -7.35
CA ALA A 145 -10.40 18.23 -6.95
C ALA A 145 -10.41 17.73 -5.51
N THR A 146 -11.27 18.28 -4.67
CA THR A 146 -11.38 17.92 -3.26
C THR A 146 -12.81 17.52 -2.94
N ILE A 147 -12.99 16.41 -2.23
CA ILE A 147 -14.26 15.96 -1.68
C ILE A 147 -14.14 15.99 -0.16
N THR A 148 -14.99 16.76 0.51
CA THR A 148 -15.05 16.83 1.98
C THR A 148 -16.38 16.30 2.45
N LEU A 149 -16.39 15.23 3.24
CA LEU A 149 -17.63 14.64 3.73
C LEU A 149 -18.19 15.46 4.91
N ALA A 150 -19.51 15.59 4.93
CA ALA A 150 -20.23 16.26 6.01
C ALA A 150 -20.31 15.39 7.28
N ALA A 151 -20.25 14.08 7.11
CA ALA A 151 -20.20 13.07 8.17
C ALA A 151 -19.32 11.90 7.71
N PRO A 152 -18.66 11.17 8.63
CA PRO A 152 -17.83 10.04 8.25
C PRO A 152 -18.65 8.94 7.58
N VAL A 153 -18.13 8.37 6.49
CA VAL A 153 -18.69 7.13 5.92
C VAL A 153 -17.99 5.95 6.59
N VAL A 154 -18.76 5.09 7.23
CA VAL A 154 -18.26 3.90 7.92
C VAL A 154 -18.33 2.70 6.98
N VAL A 155 -17.20 2.01 6.81
CA VAL A 155 -17.09 0.75 6.06
C VAL A 155 -16.70 -0.34 7.03
N ASP A 156 -17.54 -1.36 7.18
CA ASP A 156 -17.30 -2.52 8.05
C ASP A 156 -17.04 -3.77 7.20
N LEU A 157 -15.76 -4.11 7.05
CA LEU A 157 -15.36 -5.32 6.34
C LEU A 157 -15.56 -6.58 7.18
N GLY A 158 -16.07 -6.51 8.41
CA GLY A 158 -16.57 -7.62 9.21
C GLY A 158 -17.99 -8.08 8.85
N ALA A 159 -18.68 -7.35 7.96
CA ALA A 159 -20.03 -7.69 7.51
C ALA A 159 -20.16 -9.12 6.95
N PRO A 160 -21.36 -9.75 7.01
CA PRO A 160 -21.56 -11.09 6.49
C PRO A 160 -21.26 -11.20 4.99
N VAL A 161 -20.62 -12.31 4.60
CA VAL A 161 -20.29 -12.59 3.20
C VAL A 161 -21.58 -12.68 2.37
N GLY A 162 -21.59 -12.01 1.21
CA GLY A 162 -22.69 -12.01 0.26
C GLY A 162 -23.85 -11.07 0.62
N VAL A 163 -23.80 -10.36 1.76
CA VAL A 163 -24.85 -9.43 2.19
C VAL A 163 -24.47 -7.98 1.83
N PRO A 164 -25.19 -7.32 0.91
CA PRO A 164 -24.92 -5.93 0.57
C PRO A 164 -25.14 -4.99 1.75
N GLN A 165 -24.18 -4.11 1.99
CA GLN A 165 -24.23 -3.06 2.98
C GLN A 165 -24.42 -1.73 2.26
N ALA A 166 -25.47 -1.00 2.59
CA ALA A 166 -25.72 0.32 2.01
C ALA A 166 -24.79 1.37 2.64
N ALA A 167 -24.25 2.25 1.81
CA ALA A 167 -23.46 3.40 2.23
C ALA A 167 -23.96 4.65 1.50
N THR A 168 -24.17 5.72 2.26
CA THR A 168 -24.53 7.03 1.71
C THR A 168 -23.46 8.03 2.13
N ALA A 169 -22.91 8.73 1.15
CA ALA A 169 -21.90 9.76 1.37
C ALA A 169 -22.51 11.12 1.02
N ARG A 170 -22.46 12.07 1.95
CA ARG A 170 -22.83 13.47 1.72
C ARG A 170 -21.63 14.34 1.94
N GLY A 171 -21.40 15.28 1.03
CA GLY A 171 -20.23 16.15 1.14
C GLY A 171 -20.19 17.25 0.10
N ASP A 172 -19.18 18.08 0.25
CA ASP A 172 -18.87 19.19 -0.63
C ASP A 172 -17.76 18.79 -1.60
N VAL A 173 -17.97 19.12 -2.87
CA VAL A 173 -16.99 18.93 -3.94
C VAL A 173 -16.49 20.30 -4.38
N ALA A 174 -15.18 20.50 -4.22
CA ALA A 174 -14.47 21.69 -4.63
C ALA A 174 -13.56 21.37 -5.82
N LEU A 175 -13.63 22.20 -6.84
CA LEU A 175 -12.72 22.17 -7.99
C LEU A 175 -12.03 23.53 -8.09
N ALA A 176 -10.72 23.54 -8.33
CA ALA A 176 -9.95 24.79 -8.39
C ALA A 176 -10.59 25.82 -9.36
N GLY A 177 -10.89 27.01 -8.85
CA GLY A 177 -11.51 28.10 -9.63
C GLY A 177 -12.99 27.89 -9.98
N LYS A 178 -13.67 26.92 -9.37
CA LYS A 178 -15.12 26.69 -9.52
C LYS A 178 -15.85 26.86 -8.19
N PRO A 179 -17.16 27.17 -8.20
CA PRO A 179 -17.99 27.13 -7.00
C PRO A 179 -17.98 25.73 -6.38
N VAL A 180 -18.02 25.68 -5.05
CA VAL A 180 -18.20 24.43 -4.30
C VAL A 180 -19.63 23.94 -4.51
N VAL A 181 -19.80 22.63 -4.70
CA VAL A 181 -21.10 22.00 -4.90
C VAL A 181 -21.30 20.89 -3.87
N SER A 182 -22.41 20.93 -3.14
CA SER A 182 -22.80 19.83 -2.26
C SER A 182 -23.46 18.71 -3.06
N ALA A 183 -23.11 17.47 -2.75
CA ALA A 183 -23.68 16.28 -3.39
C ALA A 183 -23.90 15.14 -2.41
N GLU A 184 -24.75 14.22 -2.85
CA GLU A 184 -24.98 12.93 -2.24
C GLU A 184 -24.60 11.84 -3.24
N ALA A 185 -23.77 10.90 -2.80
CA ALA A 185 -23.51 9.66 -3.50
C ALA A 185 -24.12 8.50 -2.70
N LYS A 186 -24.68 7.53 -3.42
CA LYS A 186 -25.27 6.32 -2.84
C LYS A 186 -24.56 5.12 -3.40
N GLY A 187 -24.28 4.14 -2.56
CA GLY A 187 -23.68 2.91 -3.00
C GLY A 187 -23.94 1.76 -2.06
N THR A 188 -23.45 0.61 -2.48
CA THR A 188 -23.40 -0.60 -1.67
C THR A 188 -21.99 -1.18 -1.74
N TYR A 189 -21.57 -1.80 -0.65
CA TYR A 189 -20.41 -2.68 -0.64
C TYR A 189 -20.83 -4.06 -0.16
N THR A 190 -20.22 -5.10 -0.72
CA THR A 190 -20.51 -6.49 -0.38
C THR A 190 -19.20 -7.20 -0.15
N VAL A 191 -19.04 -7.84 1.02
CA VAL A 191 -17.93 -8.78 1.24
C VAL A 191 -18.20 -10.01 0.40
N VAL A 192 -17.35 -10.29 -0.58
CA VAL A 192 -17.51 -11.41 -1.52
C VAL A 192 -16.88 -12.69 -0.98
N ALA A 193 -15.70 -12.57 -0.36
CA ALA A 193 -14.96 -13.70 0.18
C ALA A 193 -13.95 -13.26 1.25
N ARG A 194 -13.47 -14.21 2.06
CA ARG A 194 -12.43 -14.01 3.08
C ARG A 194 -11.33 -15.05 2.94
N GLY A 195 -10.13 -14.69 3.40
CA GLY A 195 -8.97 -15.58 3.37
C GLY A 195 -8.47 -15.89 1.96
N VAL A 196 -8.88 -15.10 0.96
CA VAL A 196 -8.47 -15.31 -0.43
C VAL A 196 -7.04 -14.83 -0.65
N SER A 197 -6.39 -15.35 -1.68
CA SER A 197 -5.09 -14.84 -2.13
C SER A 197 -5.29 -14.03 -3.40
N VAL A 198 -4.55 -12.95 -3.53
CA VAL A 198 -4.64 -12.03 -4.68
C VAL A 198 -3.25 -11.69 -5.18
N GLU A 199 -3.07 -11.74 -6.50
CA GLU A 199 -1.82 -11.37 -7.16
C GLU A 199 -1.88 -9.89 -7.57
N GLY A 200 -0.85 -9.12 -7.22
CA GLY A 200 -0.66 -7.75 -7.68
C GLY A 200 -0.14 -7.69 -9.13
N PRO A 201 -0.14 -6.51 -9.78
CA PRO A 201 0.27 -6.34 -11.19
C PRO A 201 1.71 -6.77 -11.55
N GLN A 202 2.54 -7.14 -10.58
CA GLN A 202 3.92 -7.60 -10.80
C GLN A 202 4.22 -8.96 -10.12
N GLY A 203 3.18 -9.77 -9.87
CA GLY A 203 3.36 -11.13 -9.37
C GLY A 203 3.49 -11.26 -7.86
N LEU A 204 3.38 -10.17 -7.10
CA LEU A 204 3.31 -10.25 -5.64
C LEU A 204 1.97 -10.83 -5.22
N VAL A 205 1.98 -12.06 -4.74
CA VAL A 205 0.80 -12.71 -4.14
C VAL A 205 0.71 -12.36 -2.66
N VAL A 206 -0.43 -11.79 -2.27
CA VAL A 206 -0.80 -11.58 -0.88
C VAL A 206 -1.94 -12.51 -0.51
N ALA A 207 -1.74 -13.30 0.54
CA ALA A 207 -2.74 -14.20 1.08
C ALA A 207 -3.55 -13.55 2.21
N GLY A 208 -4.64 -14.20 2.63
CA GLY A 208 -5.42 -13.78 3.79
C GLY A 208 -6.33 -12.57 3.55
N CYS A 209 -6.59 -12.19 2.30
CA CYS A 209 -7.35 -11.00 1.97
C CYS A 209 -8.86 -11.20 2.10
N THR A 210 -9.57 -10.11 2.40
CA THR A 210 -11.01 -9.96 2.24
C THR A 210 -11.29 -9.31 0.88
N GLN A 211 -12.05 -9.99 0.03
CA GLN A 211 -12.50 -9.48 -1.26
C GLN A 211 -13.82 -8.74 -1.08
N VAL A 212 -13.92 -7.53 -1.63
CA VAL A 212 -15.08 -6.66 -1.47
C VAL A 212 -15.46 -6.11 -2.84
N ARG A 213 -16.74 -6.19 -3.18
CA ARG A 213 -17.32 -5.56 -4.36
C ARG A 213 -18.05 -4.29 -3.95
N ILE A 214 -17.84 -3.22 -4.68
CA ILE A 214 -18.43 -1.90 -4.44
C ILE A 214 -19.23 -1.51 -5.69
N GLU A 215 -20.44 -1.01 -5.48
CA GLU A 215 -21.29 -0.43 -6.52
C GLU A 215 -21.80 0.92 -6.05
N ALA A 216 -21.58 1.98 -6.81
CA ALA A 216 -21.98 3.33 -6.40
C ALA A 216 -22.54 4.15 -7.56
N GLU A 217 -23.50 5.00 -7.27
CA GLU A 217 -23.98 6.05 -8.16
C GLU A 217 -23.46 7.39 -7.68
N VAL A 218 -22.70 8.05 -8.55
CA VAL A 218 -22.06 9.34 -8.25
C VAL A 218 -22.61 10.42 -9.18
N PRO A 219 -23.11 11.56 -8.67
CA PRO A 219 -23.58 12.64 -9.51
C PRO A 219 -22.41 13.26 -10.30
N ILE A 220 -22.61 13.52 -11.59
CA ILE A 220 -21.66 14.27 -12.41
C ILE A 220 -21.95 15.76 -12.24
N PHE A 221 -21.02 16.51 -11.65
CA PHE A 221 -21.23 17.91 -11.24
C PHE A 221 -21.42 18.93 -12.39
N PHE A 222 -21.37 18.50 -13.64
CA PHE A 222 -21.49 19.35 -14.84
C PHE A 222 -22.58 18.88 -15.83
N GLY A 223 -23.48 17.99 -15.40
CA GLY A 223 -24.66 17.57 -16.16
C GLY A 223 -25.58 16.73 -15.29
N ALA A 224 -26.90 16.83 -15.47
CA ALA A 224 -27.92 16.17 -14.64
C ALA A 224 -27.97 14.63 -14.80
N THR A 225 -26.81 13.96 -14.77
CA THR A 225 -26.62 12.54 -14.97
C THR A 225 -25.77 11.97 -13.85
N SER A 226 -26.18 10.85 -13.27
CA SER A 226 -25.35 10.04 -12.39
C SER A 226 -24.45 9.11 -13.22
N LEU A 227 -23.33 8.70 -12.64
CA LEU A 227 -22.48 7.67 -13.18
C LEU A 227 -22.48 6.46 -12.25
N GLY A 228 -22.80 5.29 -12.81
CA GLY A 228 -22.63 4.01 -12.15
C GLY A 228 -21.16 3.61 -12.10
N LEU A 229 -20.70 3.24 -10.91
CA LEU A 229 -19.35 2.78 -10.63
C LEU A 229 -19.38 1.41 -10.02
N THR A 230 -18.44 0.59 -10.47
CA THR A 230 -18.19 -0.72 -9.91
C THR A 230 -16.71 -0.82 -9.60
N ALA A 231 -16.38 -1.41 -8.47
CA ALA A 231 -15.01 -1.70 -8.09
C ALA A 231 -14.95 -3.03 -7.34
N GLU A 232 -13.82 -3.69 -7.46
CA GLU A 232 -13.48 -4.85 -6.67
C GLU A 232 -12.16 -4.55 -5.95
N ILE A 233 -12.13 -4.76 -4.64
CA ILE A 233 -10.95 -4.50 -3.82
C ILE A 233 -10.60 -5.73 -2.99
N TRP A 234 -9.31 -5.91 -2.74
CA TRP A 234 -8.79 -6.92 -1.84
C TRP A 234 -8.06 -6.25 -0.69
N TYR A 235 -8.52 -6.52 0.52
CA TYR A 235 -8.04 -5.92 1.76
C TYR A 235 -7.30 -6.95 2.60
N SER A 236 -6.08 -6.64 3.03
CA SER A 236 -5.33 -7.36 4.05
C SER A 236 -5.35 -6.57 5.36
N GLU A 237 -5.55 -7.25 6.49
CA GLU A 237 -5.48 -6.59 7.81
C GLU A 237 -4.10 -6.02 8.12
N THR A 238 -3.04 -6.57 7.54
CA THR A 238 -1.66 -6.16 7.78
C THR A 238 -1.16 -5.13 6.77
N LEU A 239 -1.69 -5.15 5.53
CA LEU A 239 -1.17 -4.31 4.43
C LEU A 239 -2.18 -3.26 3.94
N GLY A 240 -3.43 -3.29 4.40
CA GLY A 240 -4.51 -2.47 3.84
C GLY A 240 -5.00 -3.01 2.49
N VAL A 241 -5.45 -2.14 1.60
CA VAL A 241 -5.91 -2.55 0.26
C VAL A 241 -4.72 -2.91 -0.61
N VAL A 242 -4.61 -4.20 -0.94
CA VAL A 242 -3.48 -4.75 -1.69
C VAL A 242 -3.74 -4.80 -3.20
N ARG A 243 -5.01 -4.74 -3.61
CA ARG A 243 -5.41 -4.65 -5.02
C ARG A 243 -6.76 -3.97 -5.14
N GLY A 244 -6.96 -3.25 -6.23
CA GLY A 244 -8.31 -2.92 -6.67
C GLY A 244 -8.42 -2.79 -8.16
N ASP A 245 -9.56 -3.24 -8.67
CA ASP A 245 -9.91 -3.26 -10.08
C ASP A 245 -11.21 -2.47 -10.26
N LEU A 246 -11.23 -1.54 -11.20
CA LEU A 246 -12.39 -0.70 -11.50
C LEU A 246 -13.15 -1.25 -12.70
N GLY A 247 -14.47 -1.15 -12.65
CA GLY A 247 -15.38 -1.57 -13.71
C GLY A 247 -16.22 -0.43 -14.30
N GLY A 248 -17.17 -0.80 -15.15
CA GLY A 248 -18.05 0.16 -15.83
C GLY A 248 -17.28 1.16 -16.70
N PRO A 249 -17.54 2.47 -16.59
CA PRO A 249 -16.83 3.52 -17.35
C PRO A 249 -15.32 3.59 -17.10
N LEU A 250 -14.84 2.93 -16.04
CA LEU A 250 -13.44 2.84 -15.64
C LEU A 250 -12.86 1.43 -15.80
N ALA A 251 -13.52 0.57 -16.59
CA ALA A 251 -12.97 -0.74 -16.91
C ALA A 251 -11.53 -0.64 -17.45
N GLY A 252 -10.64 -1.47 -16.93
CA GLY A 252 -9.22 -1.51 -17.29
C GLY A 252 -8.30 -0.66 -16.41
N PHE A 253 -8.85 0.15 -15.50
CA PHE A 253 -8.06 0.78 -14.44
C PHE A 253 -7.95 -0.17 -13.25
N GLY A 254 -6.73 -0.41 -12.80
CA GLY A 254 -6.47 -1.20 -11.60
C GLY A 254 -5.16 -0.81 -10.94
N TRP A 255 -5.05 -1.16 -9.68
CA TRP A 255 -3.83 -1.01 -8.89
C TRP A 255 -3.58 -2.26 -8.07
N GLY A 256 -2.31 -2.47 -7.71
CA GLY A 256 -1.99 -3.43 -6.67
C GLY A 256 -0.62 -3.20 -6.07
N VAL A 257 -0.46 -3.72 -4.86
CA VAL A 257 0.78 -3.63 -4.09
C VAL A 257 1.89 -4.32 -4.86
N LYS A 258 3.04 -3.65 -4.92
CA LYS A 258 4.30 -4.21 -5.42
C LYS A 258 5.25 -4.54 -4.30
N GLY A 259 5.17 -3.74 -3.23
CA GLY A 259 5.92 -3.95 -2.01
C GLY A 259 5.45 -2.97 -0.94
N SER A 260 5.88 -3.22 0.28
CA SER A 260 5.57 -2.39 1.45
C SER A 260 6.84 -2.17 2.24
N ARG A 261 6.97 -0.99 2.84
CA ARG A 261 8.00 -0.67 3.82
C ARG A 261 7.33 0.05 4.99
N GLY A 262 7.77 -0.26 6.20
CA GLY A 262 7.20 0.31 7.41
C GLY A 262 8.14 0.19 8.61
N SER A 263 7.77 0.88 9.68
CA SER A 263 8.43 0.80 10.96
C SER A 263 7.45 1.13 12.08
N HIS A 264 7.70 0.63 13.28
CA HIS A 264 6.95 1.00 14.47
C HIS A 264 7.79 0.81 15.74
N GLU A 265 7.40 1.52 16.78
CA GLU A 265 8.00 1.43 18.12
C GLU A 265 7.49 0.19 18.84
N LEU A 266 8.37 -0.49 19.57
CA LEU A 266 8.04 -1.67 20.38
C LEU A 266 8.06 -1.36 21.90
N GLY A 267 8.32 -0.11 22.30
CA GLY A 267 8.59 0.24 23.69
C GLY A 267 10.03 -0.03 24.12
N ASP A 268 10.42 0.46 25.30
CA ASP A 268 11.78 0.31 25.88
C ASP A 268 12.95 0.74 24.96
N GLY A 269 12.67 1.65 24.02
CA GLY A 269 13.62 2.09 23.01
C GLY A 269 13.85 1.10 21.87
N TYR A 270 13.10 0.00 21.78
CA TYR A 270 13.15 -0.91 20.65
C TYR A 270 12.26 -0.46 19.49
N VAL A 271 12.73 -0.73 18.28
CA VAL A 271 12.03 -0.43 17.02
C VAL A 271 12.08 -1.65 16.13
N SER A 272 11.00 -1.87 15.40
CA SER A 272 10.96 -2.80 14.28
C SER A 272 10.85 -2.02 12.97
N VAL A 273 11.63 -2.42 11.98
CA VAL A 273 11.44 -2.04 10.58
C VAL A 273 11.11 -3.28 9.76
N GLU A 274 10.23 -3.15 8.78
CA GLU A 274 9.83 -4.22 7.88
C GLU A 274 9.79 -3.77 6.43
N ALA A 275 10.05 -4.73 5.54
CA ALA A 275 9.77 -4.55 4.13
C ALA A 275 9.38 -5.85 3.44
N MET A 276 8.59 -5.73 2.38
CA MET A 276 8.22 -6.81 1.47
C MET A 276 8.36 -6.31 0.03
N ASP A 277 8.92 -7.13 -0.86
CA ASP A 277 9.02 -6.84 -2.30
C ASP A 277 9.20 -8.15 -3.11
N ILE A 278 9.28 -8.03 -4.45
CA ILE A 278 9.69 -9.09 -5.35
C ILE A 278 11.10 -8.79 -5.91
N VAL A 279 11.97 -9.80 -5.90
CA VAL A 279 13.26 -9.78 -6.63
C VAL A 279 13.27 -10.84 -7.73
N GLY A 280 14.07 -10.64 -8.79
CA GLY A 280 14.19 -11.59 -9.89
C GLY A 280 13.70 -11.07 -11.23
N LYS A 281 13.38 -11.99 -12.15
CA LYS A 281 13.04 -11.67 -13.54
C LYS A 281 11.85 -10.74 -13.67
N GLY A 282 12.09 -9.59 -14.30
CA GLY A 282 11.10 -8.53 -14.46
C GLY A 282 10.90 -7.65 -13.22
N ALA A 283 11.75 -7.82 -12.20
CA ALA A 283 11.73 -7.07 -10.94
C ALA A 283 13.15 -6.55 -10.59
N SER A 284 13.37 -6.19 -9.32
CA SER A 284 14.68 -5.72 -8.85
C SER A 284 15.70 -6.86 -8.76
N ALA A 285 16.98 -6.55 -8.98
CA ALA A 285 18.10 -7.46 -8.74
C ALA A 285 18.54 -7.50 -7.26
N SER A 286 17.99 -6.64 -6.42
CA SER A 286 18.31 -6.61 -5.00
C SER A 286 17.15 -6.12 -4.17
N PHE A 287 17.13 -6.55 -2.92
CA PHE A 287 16.26 -6.07 -1.88
C PHE A 287 17.11 -5.74 -0.66
N GLU A 288 16.84 -4.60 -0.02
CA GLU A 288 17.51 -4.19 1.21
C GLU A 288 16.52 -3.45 2.10
N LEU A 289 16.50 -3.83 3.37
CA LEU A 289 15.82 -3.18 4.48
C LEU A 289 16.89 -2.56 5.38
N SER A 290 16.62 -1.34 5.86
CA SER A 290 17.54 -0.58 6.70
C SER A 290 16.80 -0.04 7.91
N THR A 291 17.49 0.05 9.06
CA THR A 291 16.96 0.70 10.27
C THR A 291 16.66 2.19 10.05
N ARG A 292 17.26 2.82 9.03
CA ARG A 292 16.92 4.20 8.65
C ARG A 292 15.47 4.36 8.18
N GLU A 293 14.79 3.28 7.80
CA GLU A 293 13.38 3.37 7.42
C GLU A 293 12.52 3.92 8.56
N ALA A 294 12.95 3.77 9.82
CA ALA A 294 12.22 4.28 10.99
C ALA A 294 12.18 5.81 11.09
N HIS A 295 13.35 6.46 11.03
CA HIS A 295 13.47 7.90 11.31
C HIS A 295 14.24 8.69 10.24
N GLY A 296 14.68 8.03 9.17
CA GLY A 296 15.55 8.63 8.14
C GLY A 296 16.99 8.90 8.59
N VAL A 297 17.30 8.64 9.87
CA VAL A 297 18.60 8.87 10.50
C VAL A 297 19.18 7.54 11.00
N LYS A 298 20.46 7.57 11.37
CA LYS A 298 21.11 6.46 12.07
C LYS A 298 20.92 6.66 13.56
N ASP A 299 20.25 5.73 14.20
CA ASP A 299 19.88 5.81 15.61
C ASP A 299 20.03 4.47 16.34
N ALA A 300 20.61 3.46 15.70
CA ALA A 300 20.75 2.15 16.33
C ALA A 300 21.87 2.14 17.37
N ASP A 301 21.60 1.50 18.50
CA ASP A 301 22.56 1.17 19.55
C ASP A 301 23.43 0.01 19.08
N LYS A 302 24.74 0.27 19.01
CA LYS A 302 25.73 -0.71 18.55
C LYS A 302 25.97 -1.81 19.59
N ASP A 303 25.69 -1.53 20.87
CA ASP A 303 26.00 -2.44 21.98
C ASP A 303 24.87 -3.43 22.24
N SER A 304 23.67 -3.12 21.75
CA SER A 304 22.51 -3.99 21.75
C SER A 304 22.46 -4.85 20.48
N HIS A 305 22.02 -6.09 20.64
CA HIS A 305 21.86 -7.01 19.51
C HIS A 305 20.68 -6.58 18.64
N ALA A 306 20.94 -6.42 17.34
CA ALA A 306 19.89 -6.34 16.33
C ALA A 306 19.53 -7.75 15.85
N LYS A 307 18.22 -8.00 15.75
CA LYS A 307 17.66 -9.25 15.20
C LYS A 307 17.19 -8.98 13.79
N MET A 308 17.87 -9.57 12.81
CA MET A 308 17.61 -9.37 11.39
C MET A 308 17.14 -10.68 10.77
N LEU A 309 15.96 -10.67 10.15
CA LEU A 309 15.37 -11.82 9.46
C LEU A 309 15.07 -11.43 8.01
N VAL A 310 15.46 -12.27 7.06
CA VAL A 310 14.98 -12.24 5.67
C VAL A 310 14.34 -13.57 5.37
N GLU A 311 13.04 -13.54 5.07
CA GLU A 311 12.23 -14.66 4.60
C GLU A 311 12.07 -14.58 3.07
N LEU A 312 12.29 -15.72 2.41
CA LEU A 312 12.15 -15.88 0.98
C LEU A 312 11.11 -16.97 0.65
N ARG A 313 10.28 -16.70 -0.35
CA ARG A 313 9.39 -17.69 -0.97
C ARG A 313 9.45 -17.53 -2.48
N TRP A 314 9.43 -18.61 -3.25
CA TRP A 314 9.17 -18.50 -4.69
C TRP A 314 7.84 -17.79 -4.92
N ALA A 315 7.83 -16.80 -5.82
CA ALA A 315 6.59 -16.09 -6.14
C ALA A 315 5.59 -17.03 -6.83
N ASP A 316 6.11 -17.92 -7.69
CA ASP A 316 5.33 -18.98 -8.33
C ASP A 316 4.89 -20.05 -7.32
N ASP A 317 3.59 -20.30 -7.28
CA ASP A 317 2.94 -21.19 -6.31
C ASP A 317 3.33 -22.66 -6.45
N ALA A 318 3.62 -23.12 -7.68
CA ALA A 318 4.05 -24.50 -7.91
C ALA A 318 5.49 -24.69 -7.45
N MET A 319 6.37 -23.75 -7.80
CA MET A 319 7.77 -23.77 -7.37
C MET A 319 7.92 -23.56 -5.86
N ALA A 320 7.05 -22.75 -5.24
CA ALA A 320 7.00 -22.55 -3.80
C ALA A 320 6.68 -23.83 -3.02
N LYS A 321 6.14 -24.88 -3.66
CA LYS A 321 5.86 -26.19 -3.04
C LYS A 321 6.96 -27.23 -3.30
N THR A 322 8.11 -26.78 -3.81
CA THR A 322 9.28 -27.64 -4.06
C THR A 322 10.42 -27.31 -3.09
N ASP A 323 11.38 -28.22 -2.96
CA ASP A 323 12.62 -28.05 -2.21
C ASP A 323 13.71 -27.32 -3.01
N LYS A 324 13.36 -26.72 -4.17
CA LYS A 324 14.30 -26.00 -5.00
C LYS A 324 14.83 -24.77 -4.28
N ARG A 325 16.10 -24.81 -3.89
CA ARG A 325 16.81 -23.70 -3.24
C ARG A 325 16.98 -22.50 -4.18
N PRO A 326 16.65 -21.26 -3.77
CA PRO A 326 16.99 -20.07 -4.52
C PRO A 326 18.49 -19.79 -4.47
N SER A 327 19.08 -19.44 -5.62
CA SER A 327 20.47 -18.98 -5.72
C SER A 327 20.52 -17.48 -5.42
N ILE A 328 20.82 -17.12 -4.18
CA ILE A 328 20.69 -15.74 -3.69
C ILE A 328 21.75 -15.42 -2.64
N ASP A 329 22.34 -14.23 -2.73
CA ASP A 329 23.40 -13.79 -1.83
C ASP A 329 22.84 -12.94 -0.69
N PRO A 330 23.18 -13.22 0.58
CA PRO A 330 22.71 -12.43 1.71
C PRO A 330 23.43 -11.08 1.78
N VAL A 331 22.70 -10.05 2.21
CA VAL A 331 23.23 -8.72 2.52
C VAL A 331 22.85 -8.38 3.94
N PHE A 332 23.71 -8.72 4.90
CA PHE A 332 23.52 -8.38 6.31
C PHE A 332 24.74 -7.62 6.79
N GLY A 333 24.53 -6.54 7.52
CA GLY A 333 25.65 -5.73 7.95
C GLY A 333 25.26 -4.45 8.66
N THR A 334 26.26 -3.58 8.76
CA THR A 334 26.13 -2.23 9.30
C THR A 334 26.79 -1.22 8.38
N ASP A 335 26.92 0.03 8.83
CA ASP A 335 27.71 1.06 8.15
C ASP A 335 29.08 0.58 7.65
N THR A 336 29.73 -0.28 8.43
CA THR A 336 31.00 -0.89 8.05
C THR A 336 31.01 -2.38 8.43
N GLY A 337 31.20 -3.24 7.44
CA GLY A 337 31.30 -4.68 7.65
C GLY A 337 30.00 -5.44 7.39
N MET A 338 30.18 -6.71 7.06
CA MET A 338 29.12 -7.64 6.70
C MET A 338 29.07 -8.79 7.71
N TYR A 339 27.88 -9.25 8.01
CA TYR A 339 27.64 -10.47 8.77
C TYR A 339 27.45 -11.65 7.82
N SER A 340 28.01 -12.80 8.18
CA SER A 340 27.70 -14.05 7.51
C SER A 340 26.31 -14.54 7.92
N ALA A 341 25.53 -15.02 6.96
CA ALA A 341 24.25 -15.66 7.21
C ALA A 341 24.14 -16.95 6.38
N THR A 342 23.50 -17.97 6.95
CA THR A 342 23.25 -19.25 6.28
C THR A 342 21.80 -19.31 5.83
N LEU A 343 21.56 -19.77 4.59
CA LEU A 343 20.20 -19.95 4.09
C LEU A 343 19.65 -21.29 4.56
N GLU A 344 18.58 -21.24 5.34
CA GLU A 344 17.92 -22.41 5.93
C GLU A 344 16.54 -22.63 5.32
N GLN A 345 16.19 -23.89 5.03
CA GLN A 345 14.86 -24.26 4.56
C GLN A 345 13.92 -24.44 5.74
N VAL A 346 12.74 -23.82 5.70
CA VAL A 346 11.76 -23.86 6.78
C VAL A 346 10.35 -24.14 6.21
N PRO A 347 9.53 -25.00 6.85
CA PRO A 347 8.20 -25.37 6.35
C PRO A 347 7.08 -24.40 6.76
N VAL A 348 7.42 -23.38 7.55
CA VAL A 348 6.47 -22.39 8.08
C VAL A 348 7.01 -21.00 7.84
N SER A 349 6.13 -20.09 7.45
CA SER A 349 6.34 -18.65 7.39
C SER A 349 6.19 -18.02 8.77
N PHE A 350 7.15 -17.18 9.16
CA PHE A 350 7.02 -16.29 10.32
C PHE A 350 6.41 -14.94 9.92
N LEU A 351 6.58 -14.52 8.66
CA LEU A 351 6.12 -13.20 8.20
C LEU A 351 4.76 -13.24 7.48
N HIS A 352 4.28 -14.42 7.13
CA HIS A 352 3.05 -14.70 6.38
C HIS A 352 2.35 -15.96 6.91
N PRO A 353 1.91 -15.97 8.18
CA PRO A 353 1.38 -17.16 8.83
C PRO A 353 0.08 -17.65 8.18
N GLU A 354 -0.65 -16.79 7.47
CA GLU A 354 -1.81 -17.13 6.65
C GLU A 354 -1.49 -18.09 5.50
N GLU A 355 -0.20 -18.30 5.21
CA GLU A 355 0.28 -19.26 4.22
C GLU A 355 0.71 -20.59 4.84
N ASN A 356 0.75 -20.69 6.17
CA ASN A 356 1.12 -21.93 6.85
C ASN A 356 0.06 -23.02 6.62
N GLY A 357 0.52 -24.25 6.41
CA GLY A 357 -0.34 -25.39 6.06
C GLY A 357 -0.71 -25.50 4.58
N LYS A 358 -0.32 -24.54 3.72
CA LYS A 358 -0.54 -24.61 2.25
C LYS A 358 0.50 -25.44 1.49
N GLY A 359 1.46 -26.04 2.20
CA GLY A 359 2.52 -26.88 1.63
C GLY A 359 3.67 -26.10 0.99
N TYR A 360 3.77 -24.79 1.24
CA TYR A 360 4.89 -23.99 0.76
C TYR A 360 6.16 -24.24 1.57
N VAL A 361 7.31 -24.03 0.91
CA VAL A 361 8.65 -24.06 1.45
C VAL A 361 9.19 -22.63 1.47
N TYR A 362 9.74 -22.24 2.61
CA TYR A 362 10.36 -20.93 2.83
C TYR A 362 11.86 -21.10 3.04
N TRP A 363 12.61 -20.03 2.75
CA TRP A 363 14.05 -19.99 2.93
C TRP A 363 14.46 -18.76 3.73
N TYR A 364 15.18 -18.95 4.84
CA TYR A 364 15.50 -17.88 5.78
C TYR A 364 16.98 -17.59 5.85
N TYR A 365 17.29 -16.30 5.94
CA TYR A 365 18.51 -15.83 6.56
C TYR A 365 18.17 -15.17 7.89
N TYR A 366 18.92 -15.50 8.94
CA TYR A 366 18.76 -14.88 10.25
C TYR A 366 20.13 -14.48 10.82
N VAL A 367 20.19 -13.29 11.40
CA VAL A 367 21.37 -12.76 12.10
C VAL A 367 20.92 -12.14 13.41
N ASP A 368 21.60 -12.52 14.50
CA ASP A 368 21.48 -11.92 15.82
C ASP A 368 22.87 -11.44 16.25
N GLN A 369 23.15 -10.15 16.07
CA GLN A 369 24.47 -9.57 16.29
C GLN A 369 24.37 -8.15 16.84
N ALA A 370 25.29 -7.81 17.73
CA ALA A 370 25.64 -6.43 18.06
C ALA A 370 26.83 -5.98 17.21
N ALA A 371 26.96 -4.67 17.01
CA ALA A 371 28.00 -4.05 16.19
C ALA A 371 29.10 -3.41 17.05
N LYS A 372 29.63 -4.17 18.02
CA LYS A 372 30.62 -3.66 18.99
C LYS A 372 31.90 -3.11 18.36
N ASN A 373 32.20 -3.51 17.13
CA ASN A 373 33.32 -3.02 16.34
C ASN A 373 33.08 -1.63 15.72
N GLN A 374 31.85 -1.11 15.74
CA GLN A 374 31.56 0.25 15.31
C GLN A 374 32.16 1.26 16.31
N PRO A 375 32.73 2.37 15.81
CA PRO A 375 33.43 3.33 16.66
C PRO A 375 32.48 4.20 17.49
N VAL A 376 31.23 4.36 17.06
CA VAL A 376 30.23 5.25 17.68
C VAL A 376 28.85 4.62 17.67
N ASN A 377 27.99 5.09 18.57
CA ASN A 377 26.56 4.81 18.58
C ASN A 377 25.81 5.62 17.53
N GLY A 378 24.55 5.26 17.24
CA GLY A 378 23.77 5.89 16.18
C GLY A 378 24.22 5.36 14.81
N ILE A 379 24.18 4.03 14.67
CA ILE A 379 24.57 3.33 13.46
C ILE A 379 23.36 2.89 12.65
N GLU A 380 23.63 2.31 11.49
CA GLU A 380 22.63 1.64 10.65
C GLU A 380 22.88 0.14 10.65
N TYR A 381 21.81 -0.65 10.84
CA TYR A 381 21.80 -2.06 10.46
C TYR A 381 21.02 -2.21 9.15
N HIS A 382 21.46 -3.14 8.30
CA HIS A 382 20.74 -3.49 7.08
C HIS A 382 20.68 -5.00 6.87
N ALA A 383 19.59 -5.44 6.26
CA ALA A 383 19.29 -6.84 5.98
C ALA A 383 18.62 -6.95 4.61
N GLY A 384 19.03 -7.92 3.81
CA GLY A 384 18.53 -8.06 2.46
C GLY A 384 19.22 -9.14 1.66
N VAL A 385 19.05 -9.06 0.35
CA VAL A 385 19.54 -10.05 -0.60
C VAL A 385 19.92 -9.41 -1.93
N ARG A 386 20.94 -9.98 -2.58
CA ARG A 386 21.26 -9.75 -3.99
C ARG A 386 20.92 -10.99 -4.78
N TYR A 387 20.31 -10.78 -5.93
CA TYR A 387 19.76 -11.85 -6.75
C TYR A 387 20.04 -11.57 -8.22
N ASP A 388 20.37 -12.62 -8.96
CA ASP A 388 20.48 -12.48 -10.40
C ASP A 388 19.07 -12.39 -10.99
N SER A 389 18.77 -11.19 -11.52
CA SER A 389 17.48 -10.85 -12.15
C SER A 389 17.11 -11.71 -13.37
N SER A 390 17.96 -12.62 -13.83
CA SER A 390 17.60 -13.57 -14.89
C SER A 390 16.77 -14.77 -14.41
N PHE A 391 16.75 -15.04 -13.10
CA PHE A 391 16.04 -16.17 -12.50
C PHE A 391 14.61 -15.86 -12.05
N SER A 392 13.83 -16.91 -11.77
CA SER A 392 12.43 -16.82 -11.39
C SER A 392 12.20 -15.85 -10.23
N PRO A 393 11.07 -15.12 -10.20
CA PRO A 393 10.80 -14.16 -9.13
C PRO A 393 10.65 -14.82 -7.75
N LEU A 394 11.16 -14.12 -6.73
CA LEU A 394 11.07 -14.47 -5.31
C LEU A 394 10.37 -13.34 -4.56
N ARG A 395 9.42 -13.70 -3.70
CA ARG A 395 8.97 -12.79 -2.64
C ARG A 395 10.04 -12.75 -1.56
N VAL A 396 10.45 -11.54 -1.22
CA VAL A 396 11.39 -11.25 -0.15
C VAL A 396 10.64 -10.43 0.89
N THR A 397 10.64 -10.91 2.12
CA THR A 397 10.08 -10.20 3.27
C THR A 397 11.15 -10.14 4.34
N ALA A 398 11.40 -8.97 4.92
CA ALA A 398 12.42 -8.81 5.95
C ALA A 398 11.90 -8.02 7.14
N ARG A 399 12.50 -8.29 8.30
CA ARG A 399 12.32 -7.53 9.53
C ARG A 399 13.66 -7.30 10.20
N ILE A 400 13.86 -6.11 10.74
CA ILE A 400 14.96 -5.81 11.67
C ILE A 400 14.36 -5.25 12.94
N VAL A 401 14.63 -5.91 14.07
CA VAL A 401 14.35 -5.39 15.41
C VAL A 401 15.66 -4.92 16.02
N TYR A 402 15.72 -3.65 16.44
CA TYR A 402 16.92 -3.04 17.00
C TYR A 402 16.56 -2.11 18.17
N LYS A 403 17.55 -1.82 19.01
CA LYS A 403 17.42 -0.82 20.07
C LYS A 403 17.95 0.52 19.60
N LYS A 404 17.24 1.60 19.90
CA LYS A 404 17.70 2.97 19.68
C LYS A 404 18.59 3.47 20.81
N VAL A 405 19.44 4.44 20.47
CA VAL A 405 20.35 5.13 21.40
C VAL A 405 19.67 6.17 22.27
#